data_AF-A0A4D5RYC3-F1
#
_entry.id   AF-A0A4D5RYC3-F1
#
_cell.length_a   1.000
_cell.length_b   1.000
_cell.length_c   1.000
_cell.angle_alpha   90.00
_cell.angle_beta   90.00
_cell.angle_gamma   90.00
#
_symmetry.space_group_name_H-M   'P 1'
#
loop_
_entity.id
_entity.type
_entity.pdbx_description
1 polymer ?
#
loop_
_entity_poly.entity_id
_entity_poly.type
_entity_poly.pdbx_seq_one_letter_code
_entity_poly.pdbx_strand_id
1 'polypeptide(L)'
;MVHLTSSRTTAFVLLFVLLVERGASDQPECDFDEFRKLYSPVVYNLNFKVTGELNAPFILKTDCNNLENVTQRVETFLEGCSVDKDGFMKKRITGLQLTKESLCGSELEDDLNIWQDCFDAKVFAECKKNVEERLRKLEQDGALDVTGDYMCRNLSLSFQCALQAGAGCPQKAERARKAVENYINTLMDVHECLRPTVYACEAKLFYDCHWVVVHQRAKELPFLHSGEAALAKYCKATKSVSTCTRNVQIEQCSEQEKIYLRTVEDGFRRSLDSLCDEKLPASAEVWNNCLNLEALKNCTSKIQDPRNFGIKDPYLETCREEEETLKCELAAGSNCPASADVAKKALYDIRMTLFDIKRCSRPKLDGYGGSGFSTTPAVLVTLSALCVALLPTRRTLLLDFN
;
A
#
# COMPACT_ATOMS: atom_id res chain seq x y z
N MET A 1 -59.49 -32.56 -32.30
CA MET A 1 -59.77 -31.46 -31.36
C MET A 1 -60.02 -32.11 -30.01
N VAL A 2 -59.18 -31.79 -28.99
CA VAL A 2 -59.44 -32.00 -27.55
C VAL A 2 -59.46 -33.48 -27.08
N HIS A 3 -58.85 -33.97 -26.00
CA HIS A 3 -58.18 -33.44 -24.81
C HIS A 3 -57.10 -34.48 -24.44
N LEU A 4 -55.82 -34.10 -24.32
CA LEU A 4 -54.88 -34.86 -23.50
C LEU A 4 -54.88 -34.22 -22.11
N THR A 5 -55.29 -35.02 -21.15
CA THR A 5 -55.56 -34.68 -19.77
C THR A 5 -54.28 -34.32 -19.03
N SER A 6 -54.34 -33.15 -18.41
CA SER A 6 -53.45 -32.59 -17.40
C SER A 6 -53.01 -33.63 -16.36
N SER A 7 -51.73 -34.02 -16.41
CA SER A 7 -51.04 -34.66 -15.28
C SER A 7 -50.65 -33.58 -14.28
N ARG A 8 -51.57 -33.28 -13.35
CA ARG A 8 -51.30 -32.40 -12.21
C ARG A 8 -50.13 -32.89 -11.34
N THR A 9 -49.79 -34.17 -11.38
CA THR A 9 -48.72 -34.78 -10.57
C THR A 9 -47.31 -34.44 -11.06
N THR A 10 -47.08 -34.28 -12.36
CA THR A 10 -45.76 -33.90 -12.90
C THR A 10 -45.44 -32.42 -12.71
N ALA A 11 -46.46 -31.56 -12.66
CA ALA A 11 -46.29 -30.13 -12.39
C ALA A 11 -45.88 -29.86 -10.93
N PHE A 12 -46.41 -30.61 -9.95
CA PHE A 12 -46.01 -30.48 -8.55
C PHE A 12 -44.59 -30.98 -8.30
N VAL A 13 -44.15 -32.07 -8.95
CA VAL A 13 -42.77 -32.57 -8.81
C VAL A 13 -41.77 -31.59 -9.42
N LEU A 14 -42.07 -31.01 -10.59
CA LEU A 14 -41.21 -29.97 -11.20
C LEU A 14 -41.20 -28.66 -10.39
N LEU A 15 -42.33 -28.28 -9.76
CA LEU A 15 -42.36 -27.15 -8.83
C LEU A 15 -41.58 -27.44 -7.55
N PHE A 16 -41.60 -28.66 -7.01
CA PHE A 16 -40.77 -29.05 -5.87
C PHE A 16 -39.28 -29.09 -6.23
N VAL A 17 -38.89 -29.58 -7.41
CA VAL A 17 -37.50 -29.56 -7.88
C VAL A 17 -37.03 -28.12 -8.13
N LEU A 18 -37.86 -27.26 -8.73
CA LEU A 18 -37.52 -25.85 -8.95
C LEU A 18 -37.57 -24.99 -7.66
N LEU A 19 -38.36 -25.38 -6.65
CA LEU A 19 -38.36 -24.74 -5.32
C LEU A 19 -37.21 -25.24 -4.45
N VAL A 20 -36.73 -26.46 -4.65
CA VAL A 20 -35.51 -26.99 -4.02
C VAL A 20 -34.24 -26.42 -4.69
N GLU A 21 -34.22 -26.24 -6.02
CA GLU A 21 -33.11 -25.58 -6.72
C GLU A 21 -33.05 -24.07 -6.47
N ARG A 22 -34.19 -23.40 -6.20
CA ARG A 22 -34.22 -21.99 -5.75
C ARG A 22 -34.10 -21.81 -4.24
N GLY A 23 -34.08 -22.92 -3.51
CA GLY A 23 -33.81 -23.01 -2.09
C GLY A 23 -32.43 -23.61 -1.80
N ALA A 24 -31.46 -23.47 -2.72
CA ALA A 24 -30.06 -23.48 -2.32
C ALA A 24 -29.88 -22.29 -1.37
N SER A 25 -30.19 -22.53 -0.10
CA SER A 25 -29.94 -21.61 0.98
C SER A 25 -28.45 -21.33 0.91
N ASP A 26 -28.06 -20.18 0.38
CA ASP A 26 -26.71 -19.67 0.52
C ASP A 26 -26.41 -19.78 2.02
N GLN A 27 -25.53 -20.72 2.40
CA GLN A 27 -25.19 -20.93 3.80
C GLN A 27 -24.76 -19.58 4.38
N PRO A 28 -25.23 -19.22 5.58
CA PRO A 28 -24.87 -17.95 6.19
C PRO A 28 -23.35 -17.81 6.23
N GLU A 29 -22.85 -16.59 6.06
CA GLU A 29 -21.40 -16.35 6.15
C GLU A 29 -20.92 -16.63 7.58
N CYS A 30 -19.78 -17.28 7.72
CA CYS A 30 -19.21 -17.61 9.02
C CYS A 30 -18.90 -16.34 9.82
N ASP A 31 -19.31 -16.32 11.08
CA ASP A 31 -18.97 -15.22 12.00
C ASP A 31 -17.50 -15.33 12.44
N PHE A 32 -16.71 -14.31 12.11
CA PHE A 32 -15.29 -14.28 12.44
C PHE A 32 -15.02 -14.20 13.95
N ASP A 33 -15.87 -13.50 14.72
CA ASP A 33 -15.74 -13.42 16.17
C ASP A 33 -16.04 -14.76 16.82
N GLU A 34 -17.02 -15.50 16.30
CA GLU A 34 -17.33 -16.86 16.76
C GLU A 34 -16.20 -17.82 16.44
N PHE A 35 -15.68 -17.81 15.20
CA PHE A 35 -14.47 -18.54 14.83
C PHE A 35 -13.30 -18.21 15.78
N ARG A 36 -13.00 -16.92 15.98
CA ARG A 36 -11.93 -16.45 16.86
C ARG A 36 -12.06 -16.96 18.29
N LYS A 37 -13.26 -16.95 18.88
CA LYS A 37 -13.54 -17.47 20.22
C LYS A 37 -13.27 -18.97 20.34
N LEU A 38 -13.42 -19.73 19.25
CA LEU A 38 -13.17 -21.17 19.25
C LEU A 38 -11.68 -21.50 19.36
N TYR A 39 -10.83 -20.91 18.51
CA TYR A 39 -9.44 -21.36 18.37
C TYR A 39 -8.40 -20.50 19.12
N SER A 40 -8.66 -19.20 19.29
CA SER A 40 -7.68 -18.29 19.90
C SER A 40 -7.25 -18.72 21.31
N PRO A 41 -8.16 -19.10 22.23
CA PRO A 41 -7.75 -19.53 23.57
C PRO A 41 -6.87 -20.77 23.56
N VAL A 42 -7.05 -21.66 22.58
CA VAL A 42 -6.24 -22.88 22.48
C VAL A 42 -4.83 -22.51 22.01
N VAL A 43 -4.71 -21.74 20.94
CA VAL A 43 -3.40 -21.31 20.39
C VAL A 43 -2.60 -20.49 21.41
N TYR A 44 -3.25 -19.58 22.13
CA TYR A 44 -2.60 -18.78 23.18
C TYR A 44 -1.99 -19.62 24.31
N ASN A 45 -2.57 -20.79 24.58
CA ASN A 45 -2.16 -21.67 25.67
C ASN A 45 -1.27 -22.84 25.22
N LEU A 46 -0.86 -22.87 23.96
CA LEU A 46 0.15 -23.83 23.50
C LEU A 46 1.49 -23.52 24.18
N ASN A 47 2.21 -24.58 24.56
CA ASN A 47 3.46 -24.49 25.32
C ASN A 47 4.70 -24.59 24.42
N PHE A 48 4.50 -24.75 23.11
CA PHE A 48 5.53 -24.87 22.10
C PHE A 48 6.58 -23.75 22.17
N LYS A 49 7.85 -24.13 22.15
CA LYS A 49 9.00 -23.23 22.26
C LYS A 49 9.63 -22.94 20.92
N VAL A 50 9.77 -21.65 20.60
CA VAL A 50 10.30 -21.19 19.30
C VAL A 50 11.77 -20.76 19.35
N THR A 51 12.33 -20.51 20.54
CA THR A 51 13.67 -19.91 20.74
C THR A 51 14.77 -20.93 21.03
N GLY A 52 14.69 -22.14 20.44
CA GLY A 52 15.67 -23.20 20.66
C GLY A 52 15.66 -23.81 22.07
N GLU A 53 14.64 -23.53 22.87
CA GLU A 53 14.41 -24.25 24.13
C GLU A 53 13.86 -25.66 23.84
N LEU A 54 14.12 -26.60 24.74
CA LEU A 54 13.65 -27.98 24.61
C LEU A 54 12.12 -28.04 24.55
N ASN A 55 11.61 -28.58 23.46
CA ASN A 55 10.22 -29.00 23.33
C ASN A 55 10.09 -30.45 23.79
N ALA A 56 9.92 -30.64 25.09
CA ALA A 56 9.86 -31.99 25.66
C ALA A 56 8.68 -32.81 25.06
N PRO A 57 8.77 -34.14 25.01
CA PRO A 57 7.76 -34.98 24.34
C PRO A 57 6.34 -34.78 24.89
N PHE A 58 6.22 -34.52 26.20
CA PHE A 58 4.93 -34.26 26.83
C PHE A 58 4.32 -32.92 26.39
N ILE A 59 5.14 -31.90 26.08
CA ILE A 59 4.67 -30.61 25.54
C ILE A 59 4.08 -30.83 24.16
N LEU A 60 4.83 -31.48 23.27
CA LEU A 60 4.39 -31.78 21.90
C LEU A 60 3.09 -32.59 21.89
N LYS A 61 2.99 -33.61 22.74
CA LYS A 61 1.78 -34.42 22.87
C LYS A 61 0.58 -33.61 23.36
N THR A 62 0.74 -32.80 24.41
CA THR A 62 -0.36 -31.97 24.94
C THR A 62 -0.81 -30.94 23.91
N ASP A 63 0.13 -30.24 23.28
CA ASP A 63 -0.18 -29.22 22.27
C ASP A 63 -0.83 -29.84 21.02
N CYS A 64 -0.37 -31.01 20.57
CA CYS A 64 -1.00 -31.74 19.47
C CYS A 64 -2.45 -32.12 19.81
N ASN A 65 -2.71 -32.73 20.98
CA ASN A 65 -4.07 -33.08 21.40
C ASN A 65 -5.00 -31.86 21.43
N ASN A 66 -4.50 -30.72 21.91
CA ASN A 66 -5.23 -29.46 21.92
C ASN A 66 -5.55 -28.96 20.50
N LEU A 67 -4.58 -29.05 19.59
CA LEU A 67 -4.73 -28.66 18.18
C LEU A 67 -5.68 -29.58 17.41
N GLU A 68 -5.67 -30.89 17.68
CA GLU A 68 -6.63 -31.85 17.12
C GLU A 68 -8.05 -31.51 17.56
N ASN A 69 -8.25 -31.33 18.87
CA ASN A 69 -9.56 -31.00 19.43
C ASN A 69 -10.13 -29.71 18.83
N VAL A 70 -9.32 -28.64 18.78
CA VAL A 70 -9.80 -27.35 18.29
C VAL A 70 -10.03 -27.33 16.79
N THR A 71 -9.21 -28.06 16.03
CA THR A 71 -9.39 -28.18 14.57
C THR A 71 -10.68 -28.92 14.27
N GLN A 72 -10.99 -30.01 14.99
CA GLN A 72 -12.28 -30.71 14.84
C GLN A 72 -13.47 -29.78 15.14
N ARG A 73 -13.38 -28.97 16.20
CA ARG A 73 -14.44 -27.99 16.54
C ARG A 73 -14.60 -26.92 15.46
N VAL A 74 -13.50 -26.47 14.86
CA VAL A 74 -13.53 -25.54 13.73
C VAL A 74 -14.17 -26.21 12.51
N GLU A 75 -13.83 -27.46 12.19
CA GLU A 75 -14.45 -28.21 11.09
C GLU A 75 -15.97 -28.32 11.28
N THR A 76 -16.44 -28.67 12.48
CA THR A 76 -17.88 -28.69 12.80
C THR A 76 -18.53 -27.31 12.69
N PHE A 77 -17.84 -26.24 13.10
CA PHE A 77 -18.34 -24.88 12.91
C PHE A 77 -18.53 -24.54 11.43
N LEU A 78 -17.55 -24.92 10.58
CA LEU A 78 -17.58 -24.67 9.14
C LEU A 78 -18.64 -25.47 8.39
N GLU A 79 -19.18 -26.56 8.95
CA GLU A 79 -20.34 -27.27 8.36
C GLU A 79 -21.62 -26.40 8.37
N GLY A 80 -21.70 -25.43 9.28
CA GLY A 80 -22.88 -24.57 9.48
C GLY A 80 -22.88 -23.27 8.67
N CYS A 81 -21.79 -22.91 8.01
CA CYS A 81 -21.63 -21.60 7.38
C CYS A 81 -20.70 -21.65 6.15
N SER A 82 -20.75 -20.61 5.31
CA SER A 82 -19.81 -20.42 4.20
C SER A 82 -18.70 -19.45 4.60
N VAL A 83 -17.44 -19.81 4.29
CA VAL A 83 -16.29 -18.93 4.56
C VAL A 83 -16.35 -17.71 3.64
N ASP A 84 -15.91 -16.57 4.17
CA ASP A 84 -15.88 -15.30 3.45
C ASP A 84 -15.21 -15.38 2.07
N LYS A 85 -15.63 -14.47 1.18
CA LYS A 85 -15.06 -14.37 -0.18
C LYS A 85 -13.71 -13.63 -0.21
N ASP A 86 -13.37 -12.88 0.84
CA ASP A 86 -12.16 -12.03 0.87
C ASP A 86 -10.87 -12.81 1.22
N GLY A 87 -11.02 -14.04 1.71
CA GLY A 87 -9.95 -14.98 2.03
C GLY A 87 -9.35 -14.82 3.43
N PHE A 88 -9.85 -13.89 4.25
CA PHE A 88 -9.29 -13.56 5.56
C PHE A 88 -9.45 -14.69 6.57
N MET A 89 -10.65 -15.26 6.71
CA MET A 89 -10.88 -16.40 7.61
C MET A 89 -10.23 -17.66 7.03
N LYS A 90 -10.32 -17.87 5.71
CA LYS A 90 -9.67 -18.99 5.01
C LYS A 90 -8.17 -19.06 5.32
N LYS A 91 -7.47 -17.94 5.29
CA LYS A 91 -6.04 -17.84 5.60
C LYS A 91 -5.71 -18.33 7.02
N ARG A 92 -6.58 -18.05 8.00
CA ARG A 92 -6.40 -18.45 9.41
C ARG A 92 -6.72 -19.91 9.65
N ILE A 93 -7.79 -20.41 9.01
CA ILE A 93 -8.13 -21.84 9.02
C ILE A 93 -6.94 -22.65 8.47
N THR A 94 -6.38 -22.24 7.33
CA THR A 94 -5.18 -22.89 6.77
C THR A 94 -3.96 -22.77 7.71
N GLY A 95 -3.76 -21.63 8.38
CA GLY A 95 -2.69 -21.47 9.36
C GLY A 95 -2.79 -22.47 10.52
N LEU A 96 -4.00 -22.59 11.09
CA LEU A 96 -4.30 -23.54 12.17
C LEU A 96 -4.06 -24.99 11.72
N GLN A 97 -4.54 -25.36 10.54
CA GLN A 97 -4.34 -26.70 9.96
C GLN A 97 -2.86 -27.03 9.77
N LEU A 98 -2.09 -26.12 9.16
CA LEU A 98 -0.64 -26.30 8.97
C LEU A 98 0.11 -26.43 10.29
N THR A 99 -0.34 -25.70 11.32
CA THR A 99 0.24 -25.78 12.67
C THR A 99 -0.03 -27.14 13.30
N LYS A 100 -1.28 -27.62 13.25
CA LYS A 100 -1.65 -28.96 13.69
C LYS A 100 -0.80 -30.02 12.99
N GLU A 101 -0.77 -30.01 11.66
CA GLU A 101 -0.02 -30.98 10.85
C GLU A 101 1.48 -30.98 11.19
N SER A 102 2.05 -29.80 11.42
CA SER A 102 3.48 -29.69 11.75
C SER A 102 3.77 -30.20 13.16
N LEU A 103 3.00 -29.75 14.16
CA LEU A 103 3.24 -30.05 15.58
C LEU A 103 2.88 -31.48 15.97
N CYS A 104 1.98 -32.14 15.24
CA CYS A 104 1.58 -33.52 15.46
C CYS A 104 2.43 -34.55 14.68
N GLY A 105 3.45 -34.10 13.93
CA GLY A 105 4.30 -35.00 13.15
C GLY A 105 5.17 -35.91 14.02
N SER A 106 5.17 -37.22 13.76
CA SER A 106 5.88 -38.22 14.57
C SER A 106 7.41 -38.08 14.58
N GLU A 107 7.99 -37.44 13.57
CA GLU A 107 9.44 -37.22 13.44
C GLU A 107 9.86 -35.80 13.91
N LEU A 108 8.92 -34.98 14.37
CA LEU A 108 9.21 -33.60 14.76
C LEU A 108 10.13 -33.52 15.99
N GLU A 109 10.02 -34.45 16.93
CA GLU A 109 10.81 -34.46 18.16
C GLU A 109 12.32 -34.51 17.87
N ASP A 110 12.74 -35.46 17.03
CA ASP A 110 14.14 -35.60 16.63
C ASP A 110 14.65 -34.36 15.91
N ASP A 111 13.85 -33.81 14.98
CA ASP A 111 14.20 -32.61 14.23
C ASP A 111 14.29 -31.37 15.15
N LEU A 112 13.48 -31.30 16.22
CA LEU A 112 13.52 -30.23 17.22
C LEU A 112 14.73 -30.33 18.15
N ASN A 113 15.19 -31.54 18.47
CA ASN A 113 16.45 -31.73 19.19
C ASN A 113 17.63 -31.20 18.36
N ILE A 114 17.64 -31.52 17.05
CA ILE A 114 18.65 -30.96 16.14
C ILE A 114 18.54 -29.43 16.09
N TRP A 115 17.32 -28.88 15.95
CA TRP A 115 17.07 -27.44 15.94
C TRP A 115 17.61 -26.76 17.20
N GLN A 116 17.35 -27.33 18.38
CA GLN A 116 17.86 -26.83 19.66
C GLN A 116 19.40 -26.79 19.67
N ASP A 117 20.05 -27.86 19.24
CA ASP A 117 21.52 -27.97 19.27
C ASP A 117 22.21 -26.97 18.32
N CYS A 118 21.59 -26.65 17.18
CA CYS A 118 22.13 -25.71 16.21
C CYS A 118 21.64 -24.26 16.35
N PHE A 119 20.66 -24.00 17.22
CA PHE A 119 20.10 -22.67 17.42
C PHE A 119 21.14 -21.72 18.02
N ASP A 120 21.48 -20.64 17.31
CA ASP A 120 22.43 -19.64 17.80
C ASP A 120 21.72 -18.62 18.72
N ALA A 121 21.77 -18.88 20.02
CA ALA A 121 21.19 -18.00 21.05
C ALA A 121 21.81 -16.59 21.05
N LYS A 122 23.07 -16.43 20.62
CA LYS A 122 23.72 -15.13 20.53
C LYS A 122 23.15 -14.33 19.37
N VAL A 123 22.99 -14.96 18.20
CA VAL A 123 22.33 -14.34 17.03
C VAL A 123 20.90 -13.93 17.38
N PHE A 124 20.15 -14.79 18.08
CA PHE A 124 18.80 -14.43 18.52
C PHE A 124 18.78 -13.20 19.43
N ALA A 125 19.60 -13.18 20.48
CA ALA A 125 19.64 -12.09 21.45
C ALA A 125 20.08 -10.76 20.81
N GLU A 126 21.09 -10.80 19.95
CA GLU A 126 21.57 -9.62 19.21
C GLU A 126 20.51 -9.10 18.24
N CYS A 127 19.89 -9.99 17.46
CA CYS A 127 18.81 -9.61 16.54
C CYS A 127 17.62 -8.99 17.28
N LYS A 128 17.17 -9.61 18.38
CA LYS A 128 16.05 -9.10 19.18
C LYS A 128 16.36 -7.72 19.76
N LYS A 129 17.56 -7.53 20.32
CA LYS A 129 18.00 -6.22 20.82
C LYS A 129 17.98 -5.16 19.71
N ASN A 130 18.47 -5.50 18.52
CA ASN A 130 18.47 -4.58 17.37
C ASN A 130 17.05 -4.24 16.91
N VAL A 131 16.12 -5.21 16.90
CA VAL A 131 14.70 -4.98 16.63
C VAL A 131 14.10 -4.01 17.64
N GLU A 132 14.25 -4.27 18.94
CA GLU A 132 13.70 -3.40 19.99
C GLU A 132 14.27 -1.97 19.93
N GLU A 133 15.58 -1.83 19.73
CA GLU A 133 16.21 -0.52 19.59
C GLU A 133 15.70 0.23 18.35
N ARG A 134 15.55 -0.47 17.21
CA ARG A 134 15.05 0.13 15.97
C ARG A 134 13.59 0.55 16.09
N LEU A 135 12.73 -0.27 16.69
CA LEU A 135 11.32 0.08 16.88
C LEU A 135 11.15 1.29 17.79
N ARG A 136 11.95 1.40 18.86
CA ARG A 136 11.99 2.62 19.69
C ARG A 136 12.43 3.86 18.91
N LYS A 137 13.39 3.72 17.98
CA LYS A 137 13.80 4.84 17.11
C LYS A 137 12.69 5.22 16.12
N LEU A 138 11.97 4.25 15.55
CA LEU A 138 10.83 4.53 14.68
C LEU A 138 9.71 5.28 15.42
N GLU A 139 9.44 4.91 16.67
CA GLU A 139 8.51 5.61 17.54
C GLU A 139 8.97 7.05 17.80
N GLN A 140 10.24 7.24 18.20
CA GLN A 140 10.83 8.56 18.45
C GLN A 140 10.82 9.46 17.21
N ASP A 141 11.06 8.86 16.03
CA ASP A 141 11.07 9.56 14.74
C ASP A 141 9.65 9.82 14.19
N GLY A 142 8.61 9.36 14.89
CA GLY A 142 7.20 9.58 14.53
C GLY A 142 6.69 8.70 13.39
N ALA A 143 7.44 7.65 13.03
CA ALA A 143 7.07 6.69 12.00
C ALA A 143 6.13 5.60 12.50
N LEU A 144 6.22 5.27 13.79
CA LEU A 144 5.47 4.18 14.41
C LEU A 144 4.63 4.71 15.57
N ASP A 145 3.35 4.35 15.58
CA ASP A 145 2.48 4.65 16.73
C ASP A 145 2.71 3.65 17.87
N VAL A 146 2.60 4.16 19.10
CA VAL A 146 2.83 3.41 20.35
C VAL A 146 1.73 2.37 20.57
N THR A 147 0.55 2.57 19.99
CA THR A 147 -0.62 1.73 20.26
C THR A 147 -0.80 0.64 19.18
N GLY A 148 -0.74 -0.63 19.61
CA GLY A 148 -0.99 -1.80 18.75
C GLY A 148 0.14 -2.19 17.79
N ASP A 149 0.55 -1.29 16.88
CA ASP A 149 1.50 -1.65 15.81
C ASP A 149 2.92 -1.92 16.35
N TYR A 150 3.35 -1.21 17.40
CA TYR A 150 4.61 -1.50 18.09
C TYR A 150 4.65 -2.94 18.65
N MET A 151 3.58 -3.36 19.35
CA MET A 151 3.53 -4.69 19.97
C MET A 151 3.56 -5.78 18.90
N CYS A 152 2.71 -5.66 17.87
CA CYS A 152 2.67 -6.61 16.78
C CYS A 152 4.01 -6.72 16.04
N ARG A 153 4.65 -5.58 15.72
CA ARG A 153 5.98 -5.56 15.09
C ARG A 153 7.04 -6.19 15.97
N ASN A 154 7.08 -5.82 17.25
CA ASN A 154 8.06 -6.35 18.18
C ASN A 154 7.95 -7.87 18.28
N LEU A 155 6.72 -8.39 18.41
CA LEU A 155 6.46 -9.82 18.44
C LEU A 155 6.87 -10.51 17.13
N SER A 156 6.38 -10.02 15.99
CA SER A 156 6.63 -10.61 14.67
C SER A 156 8.11 -10.63 14.29
N LEU A 157 8.80 -9.50 14.47
CA LEU A 157 10.21 -9.36 14.13
C LEU A 157 11.11 -10.13 15.12
N SER A 158 10.73 -10.21 16.41
CA SER A 158 11.41 -11.10 17.35
C SER A 158 11.30 -12.56 16.92
N PHE A 159 10.16 -12.99 16.36
CA PHE A 159 10.02 -14.34 15.82
C PHE A 159 10.83 -14.57 14.54
N GLN A 160 11.03 -13.55 13.70
CA GLN A 160 12.01 -13.64 12.60
C GLN A 160 13.43 -13.85 13.12
N CYS A 161 13.80 -13.18 14.21
CA CYS A 161 15.10 -13.40 14.84
C CYS A 161 15.28 -14.86 15.29
N ALA A 162 14.22 -15.52 15.78
CA ALA A 162 14.28 -16.94 16.13
C ALA A 162 14.52 -17.82 14.89
N LEU A 163 13.82 -17.54 13.78
CA LEU A 163 14.05 -18.27 12.52
C LEU A 163 15.46 -18.01 11.95
N GLN A 164 15.99 -16.79 12.10
CA GLN A 164 17.35 -16.44 11.69
C GLN A 164 18.41 -17.16 12.52
N ALA A 165 18.20 -17.30 13.83
CA ALA A 165 19.10 -18.00 14.73
C ALA A 165 19.21 -19.51 14.41
N GLY A 166 18.17 -20.12 13.83
CA GLY A 166 18.21 -21.50 13.33
C GLY A 166 18.53 -21.62 11.83
N ALA A 167 18.88 -20.55 11.12
CA ALA A 167 19.13 -20.61 9.68
C ALA A 167 20.39 -21.42 9.31
N GLY A 168 21.34 -21.58 10.24
CA GLY A 168 22.55 -22.39 10.08
C GLY A 168 22.36 -23.89 10.34
N CYS A 169 21.15 -24.31 10.71
CA CYS A 169 20.85 -25.69 11.04
C CYS A 169 20.93 -26.62 9.82
N PRO A 170 21.27 -27.91 10.00
CA PRO A 170 21.33 -28.87 8.91
C PRO A 170 19.93 -29.13 8.33
N GLN A 171 19.87 -29.63 7.09
CA GLN A 171 18.60 -29.91 6.38
C GLN A 171 17.63 -30.82 7.16
N LYS A 172 18.15 -31.70 8.04
CA LYS A 172 17.32 -32.52 8.93
C LYS A 172 16.43 -31.68 9.86
N ALA A 173 16.87 -30.49 10.27
CA ALA A 173 16.07 -29.59 11.10
C ALA A 173 15.00 -28.78 10.33
N GLU A 174 14.87 -28.97 9.01
CA GLU A 174 13.96 -28.16 8.18
C GLU A 174 12.50 -28.33 8.59
N ARG A 175 12.09 -29.53 9.04
CA ARG A 175 10.74 -29.75 9.56
C ARG A 175 10.49 -28.97 10.84
N ALA A 176 11.46 -28.94 11.75
CA ALA A 176 11.41 -28.15 12.97
C ALA A 176 11.32 -26.66 12.64
N ARG A 177 12.14 -26.16 11.70
CA ARG A 177 12.05 -24.78 11.20
C ARG A 177 10.64 -24.46 10.68
N LYS A 178 10.05 -25.37 9.91
CA LYS A 178 8.70 -25.22 9.36
C LYS A 178 7.61 -25.25 10.44
N ALA A 179 7.75 -26.12 11.44
CA ALA A 179 6.85 -26.16 12.59
C ALA A 179 6.88 -24.85 13.39
N VAL A 180 8.08 -24.31 13.64
CA VAL A 180 8.28 -22.99 14.28
C VAL A 180 7.62 -21.90 13.44
N GLU A 181 7.85 -21.86 12.13
CA GLU A 181 7.24 -20.87 11.23
C GLU A 181 5.71 -20.94 11.22
N ASN A 182 5.13 -22.14 11.12
CA ASN A 182 3.68 -22.35 11.11
C ASN A 182 3.04 -21.94 12.43
N TYR A 183 3.64 -22.33 13.56
CA TYR A 183 3.18 -21.91 14.88
C TYR A 183 3.22 -20.39 15.06
N ILE A 184 4.34 -19.74 14.70
CA ILE A 184 4.46 -18.27 14.72
C ILE A 184 3.35 -17.63 13.89
N ASN A 185 3.12 -18.09 12.66
CA ASN A 185 2.09 -17.52 11.79
C ASN A 185 0.69 -17.60 12.41
N THR A 186 0.35 -18.73 13.03
CA THR A 186 -0.95 -18.93 13.71
C THR A 186 -1.06 -18.08 14.97
N LEU A 187 0.03 -17.93 15.73
CA LEU A 187 0.07 -17.04 16.88
C LEU A 187 -0.14 -15.57 16.47
N MET A 188 0.50 -15.13 15.38
CA MET A 188 0.30 -13.79 14.83
C MET A 188 -1.15 -13.57 14.36
N ASP A 189 -1.76 -14.57 13.72
CA ASP A 189 -3.16 -14.51 13.27
C ASP A 189 -4.14 -14.34 14.45
N VAL A 190 -3.84 -14.97 15.59
CA VAL A 190 -4.60 -14.93 16.85
C VAL A 190 -4.44 -13.60 17.59
N HIS A 191 -3.25 -12.99 17.51
CA HIS A 191 -3.00 -11.63 17.98
C HIS A 191 -3.55 -10.55 17.05
N GLU A 192 -4.16 -10.93 15.92
CA GLU A 192 -4.62 -10.01 14.86
C GLU A 192 -3.50 -9.11 14.31
N CYS A 193 -2.28 -9.61 14.38
CA CYS A 193 -1.09 -8.95 13.89
C CYS A 193 -0.73 -9.45 12.48
N LEU A 194 0.06 -8.67 11.75
CA LEU A 194 0.58 -9.14 10.47
C LEU A 194 1.63 -10.24 10.69
N ARG A 195 1.58 -11.28 9.84
CA ARG A 195 2.58 -12.34 9.83
C ARG A 195 3.99 -11.78 9.54
N PRO A 196 5.06 -12.45 9.97
CA PRO A 196 6.42 -11.92 9.87
C PRO A 196 6.82 -11.49 8.46
N THR A 197 6.48 -12.28 7.44
CA THR A 197 6.78 -11.98 6.04
C THR A 197 6.18 -10.67 5.53
N VAL A 198 5.12 -10.17 6.17
CA VAL A 198 4.51 -8.89 5.83
C VAL A 198 5.28 -7.74 6.47
N TYR A 199 5.67 -7.88 7.75
CA TYR A 199 6.43 -6.84 8.46
C TYR A 199 7.88 -6.68 7.95
N ALA A 200 8.41 -7.68 7.26
CA ALA A 200 9.68 -7.60 6.53
C ALA A 200 9.75 -6.38 5.57
N CYS A 201 8.62 -6.04 4.94
CA CYS A 201 8.51 -4.88 4.06
C CYS A 201 7.71 -3.77 4.75
N GLU A 202 8.38 -2.69 5.15
CA GLU A 202 7.75 -1.58 5.88
C GLU A 202 7.22 -0.47 4.95
N ALA A 203 6.77 -0.86 3.75
CA ALA A 203 6.21 0.05 2.74
C ALA A 203 5.10 0.95 3.30
N LYS A 204 4.27 0.42 4.21
CA LYS A 204 3.21 1.21 4.87
C LYS A 204 3.77 2.32 5.76
N LEU A 205 4.76 2.03 6.62
CA LEU A 205 5.38 3.07 7.46
C LEU A 205 6.05 4.14 6.59
N PHE A 206 6.74 3.69 5.54
CA PHE A 206 7.33 4.59 4.56
C PHE A 206 6.29 5.49 3.92
N TYR A 207 5.18 4.90 3.46
CA TYR A 207 4.07 5.64 2.87
C TYR A 207 3.46 6.64 3.85
N ASP A 208 3.19 6.24 5.10
CA ASP A 208 2.53 7.07 6.10
C ASP A 208 3.38 8.31 6.46
N CYS A 209 4.71 8.13 6.59
CA CYS A 209 5.66 9.24 6.78
C CYS A 209 5.53 10.32 5.69
N HIS A 210 5.32 9.90 4.45
CA HIS A 210 5.17 10.77 3.29
C HIS A 210 3.75 11.35 3.20
N TRP A 211 2.73 10.52 3.40
CA TRP A 211 1.33 10.86 3.19
C TRP A 211 0.85 12.02 4.06
N VAL A 212 1.18 12.00 5.36
CA VAL A 212 0.77 13.04 6.33
C VAL A 212 1.20 14.43 5.85
N VAL A 213 2.39 14.52 5.26
CA VAL A 213 2.99 15.77 4.80
C VAL A 213 2.32 16.29 3.54
N VAL A 214 2.05 15.42 2.56
CA VAL A 214 1.46 15.85 1.29
C VAL A 214 -0.05 16.04 1.39
N HIS A 215 -0.78 15.17 2.09
CA HIS A 215 -2.25 15.24 2.16
C HIS A 215 -2.76 16.52 2.82
N GLN A 216 -2.11 16.97 3.91
CA GLN A 216 -2.48 18.20 4.58
C GLN A 216 -2.27 19.43 3.68
N ARG A 217 -1.22 19.41 2.85
CA ARG A 217 -0.78 20.55 2.05
C ARG A 217 -1.45 20.63 0.69
N ALA A 218 -1.77 19.48 0.09
CA ALA A 218 -2.44 19.41 -1.20
C ALA A 218 -3.80 20.13 -1.20
N LYS A 219 -4.42 20.28 -0.02
CA LYS A 219 -5.69 21.01 0.17
C LYS A 219 -5.54 22.53 0.14
N GLU A 220 -4.34 23.04 0.37
CA GLU A 220 -4.08 24.49 0.42
C GLU A 220 -3.70 25.04 -0.97
N LEU A 221 -3.26 24.15 -1.88
CA LEU A 221 -2.97 24.44 -3.28
C LEU A 221 -4.26 24.76 -4.07
N PRO A 222 -4.20 25.61 -5.10
CA PRO A 222 -2.99 26.18 -5.73
C PRO A 222 -2.40 27.41 -5.03
N PHE A 223 -2.98 27.83 -3.91
CA PHE A 223 -2.44 28.93 -3.13
C PHE A 223 -1.28 28.44 -2.27
N LEU A 224 -0.15 29.14 -2.36
CA LEU A 224 0.97 28.90 -1.46
C LEU A 224 0.98 30.05 -0.46
N HIS A 225 0.81 29.80 0.83
CA HIS A 225 0.85 30.87 1.83
C HIS A 225 2.06 31.78 1.61
N SER A 226 1.87 33.09 1.45
CA SER A 226 2.96 34.03 1.14
C SER A 226 3.78 34.45 2.36
N GLY A 227 3.28 34.19 3.57
CA GLY A 227 3.99 34.51 4.81
C GLY A 227 5.16 33.56 5.09
N GLU A 228 6.34 34.11 5.35
CA GLU A 228 7.57 33.35 5.66
C GLU A 228 7.37 32.31 6.76
N ALA A 229 6.61 32.64 7.81
CA ALA A 229 6.34 31.72 8.92
C ALA A 229 5.55 30.47 8.49
N ALA A 230 4.58 30.60 7.57
CA ALA A 230 3.79 29.49 7.08
C ALA A 230 4.61 28.59 6.14
N LEU A 231 5.37 29.18 5.21
CA LEU A 231 6.26 28.43 4.32
C LEU A 231 7.39 27.75 5.08
N ALA A 232 7.95 28.39 6.10
CA ALA A 232 8.93 27.78 6.98
C ALA A 232 8.36 26.54 7.70
N LYS A 233 7.08 26.58 8.10
CA LYS A 233 6.37 25.40 8.65
C LYS A 233 6.28 24.28 7.62
N TYR A 234 6.03 24.58 6.34
CA TYR A 234 6.03 23.56 5.29
C TYR A 234 7.42 22.99 5.06
N CYS A 235 8.44 23.82 4.89
CA CYS A 235 9.82 23.36 4.75
C CYS A 235 10.21 22.45 5.95
N LYS A 236 9.89 22.87 7.18
CA LYS A 236 10.16 22.08 8.39
C LYS A 236 9.48 20.72 8.36
N ALA A 237 8.19 20.65 8.01
CA ALA A 237 7.50 19.37 7.97
C ALA A 237 7.85 18.52 6.73
N THR A 238 8.43 19.08 5.65
CA THR A 238 9.03 18.24 4.60
C THR A 238 10.33 17.62 5.11
N LYS A 239 11.15 18.39 5.83
CA LYS A 239 12.39 17.90 6.45
C LYS A 239 12.15 16.78 7.48
N SER A 240 11.00 16.79 8.18
CA SER A 240 10.68 15.73 9.13
C SER A 240 10.45 14.38 8.48
N VAL A 241 10.10 14.31 7.19
CA VAL A 241 9.95 13.05 6.46
C VAL A 241 11.25 12.26 6.47
N SER A 242 12.39 12.92 6.22
CA SER A 242 13.70 12.27 6.26
C SER A 242 14.06 11.73 7.64
N THR A 243 13.54 12.34 8.71
CA THR A 243 13.70 11.80 10.07
C THR A 243 12.81 10.58 10.26
N CYS A 244 11.53 10.68 9.87
CA CYS A 244 10.54 9.61 9.95
C CYS A 244 10.99 8.33 9.19
N THR A 245 11.53 8.47 7.99
CA THR A 245 11.86 7.32 7.13
C THR A 245 13.22 6.70 7.43
N ARG A 246 14.08 7.35 8.22
CA ARG A 246 15.49 6.96 8.41
C ARG A 246 15.71 5.53 8.89
N ASN A 247 14.80 4.99 9.70
CA ASN A 247 14.90 3.64 10.27
C ASN A 247 13.93 2.64 9.62
N VAL A 248 13.17 3.07 8.60
CA VAL A 248 12.17 2.25 7.91
C VAL A 248 12.88 1.33 6.90
N GLN A 249 12.55 0.04 6.94
CA GLN A 249 13.18 -0.99 6.11
C GLN A 249 12.31 -1.36 4.90
N ILE A 250 12.82 -1.08 3.71
CA ILE A 250 12.16 -1.40 2.43
C ILE A 250 12.91 -2.46 1.60
N GLU A 251 14.06 -2.94 2.09
CA GLU A 251 14.94 -3.83 1.32
C GLU A 251 14.38 -5.24 1.11
N GLN A 252 13.44 -5.69 1.94
CA GLN A 252 12.76 -6.97 1.77
C GLN A 252 11.41 -6.83 1.02
N CYS A 253 11.08 -5.63 0.54
CA CYS A 253 9.94 -5.45 -0.35
C CYS A 253 10.17 -6.10 -1.72
N SER A 254 9.11 -6.34 -2.47
CA SER A 254 9.23 -6.76 -3.87
C SER A 254 9.94 -5.68 -4.70
N GLU A 255 10.62 -6.07 -5.78
CA GLU A 255 11.32 -5.10 -6.63
C GLU A 255 10.39 -4.02 -7.21
N GLN A 256 9.16 -4.40 -7.57
CA GLN A 256 8.14 -3.45 -8.01
C GLN A 256 7.79 -2.44 -6.91
N GLU A 257 7.63 -2.90 -5.67
CA GLU A 257 7.33 -2.03 -4.54
C GLU A 257 8.53 -1.12 -4.22
N LYS A 258 9.77 -1.62 -4.28
CA LYS A 258 10.97 -0.79 -4.11
C LYS A 258 11.06 0.32 -5.15
N ILE A 259 10.80 0.02 -6.43
CA ILE A 259 10.80 1.02 -7.51
C ILE A 259 9.77 2.12 -7.20
N TYR A 260 8.58 1.73 -6.76
CA TYR A 260 7.55 2.67 -6.35
C TYR A 260 8.01 3.55 -5.17
N LEU A 261 8.49 2.96 -4.08
CA LEU A 261 8.90 3.70 -2.88
C LEU A 261 10.06 4.67 -3.18
N ARG A 262 11.03 4.27 -4.01
CA ARG A 262 12.11 5.16 -4.47
C ARG A 262 11.60 6.30 -5.36
N THR A 263 10.59 6.03 -6.19
CA THR A 263 9.95 7.09 -7.00
C THR A 263 9.28 8.13 -6.11
N VAL A 264 8.60 7.68 -5.05
CA VAL A 264 8.02 8.57 -4.02
C VAL A 264 9.13 9.38 -3.34
N GLU A 265 10.20 8.73 -2.88
CA GLU A 265 11.35 9.38 -2.25
C GLU A 265 11.94 10.51 -3.12
N ASP A 266 12.17 10.22 -4.39
CA ASP A 266 12.66 11.21 -5.36
C ASP A 266 11.68 12.36 -5.57
N GLY A 267 10.36 12.09 -5.57
CA GLY A 267 9.32 13.10 -5.56
C GLY A 267 9.43 14.05 -4.37
N PHE A 268 9.55 13.48 -3.18
CA PHE A 268 9.71 14.26 -1.96
C PHE A 268 10.97 15.10 -1.93
N ARG A 269 12.09 14.57 -2.44
CA ARG A 269 13.34 15.34 -2.53
C ARG A 269 13.16 16.60 -3.39
N ARG A 270 12.46 16.49 -4.53
CA ARG A 270 12.12 17.67 -5.35
C ARG A 270 11.20 18.64 -4.62
N SER A 271 10.17 18.13 -3.95
CA SER A 271 9.28 18.96 -3.13
C SER A 271 10.00 19.67 -2.00
N LEU A 272 10.97 19.00 -1.36
CA LEU A 272 11.81 19.57 -0.31
C LEU A 272 12.64 20.73 -0.85
N ASP A 273 13.34 20.52 -1.97
CA ASP A 273 14.17 21.55 -2.60
C ASP A 273 13.33 22.79 -2.94
N SER A 274 12.13 22.59 -3.50
CA SER A 274 11.25 23.71 -3.86
C SER A 274 10.59 24.40 -2.67
N LEU A 275 10.12 23.65 -1.66
CA LEU A 275 9.45 24.22 -0.48
C LEU A 275 10.41 24.93 0.48
N CYS A 276 11.69 24.60 0.41
CA CYS A 276 12.73 25.22 1.22
C CYS A 276 13.57 26.25 0.44
N ASP A 277 13.17 26.61 -0.78
CA ASP A 277 13.84 27.66 -1.56
C ASP A 277 13.65 29.03 -0.89
N GLU A 278 14.75 29.75 -0.68
CA GLU A 278 14.76 31.07 -0.03
C GLU A 278 13.94 32.13 -0.79
N LYS A 279 13.76 31.96 -2.10
CA LYS A 279 12.97 32.85 -2.96
C LYS A 279 11.48 32.53 -2.95
N LEU A 280 11.09 31.39 -2.36
CA LEU A 280 9.70 30.95 -2.36
C LEU A 280 8.73 31.97 -1.74
N PRO A 281 9.02 32.64 -0.60
CA PRO A 281 8.07 33.59 -0.01
C PRO A 281 7.67 34.73 -0.96
N ALA A 282 8.66 35.41 -1.52
CA ALA A 282 8.42 36.48 -2.49
C ALA A 282 7.74 35.96 -3.76
N SER A 283 8.14 34.78 -4.24
CA SER A 283 7.54 34.16 -5.42
C SER A 283 6.08 33.75 -5.20
N ALA A 284 5.75 33.23 -4.01
CA ALA A 284 4.41 32.80 -3.62
C ALA A 284 3.45 33.98 -3.48
N GLU A 285 3.92 35.13 -2.97
CA GLU A 285 3.14 36.36 -2.96
C GLU A 285 2.75 36.79 -4.38
N VAL A 286 3.72 36.83 -5.30
CA VAL A 286 3.48 37.20 -6.69
C VAL A 286 2.54 36.19 -7.37
N TRP A 287 2.75 34.90 -7.16
CA TRP A 287 1.90 33.83 -7.69
C TRP A 287 0.45 34.00 -7.24
N ASN A 288 0.20 34.11 -5.93
CA ASN A 288 -1.15 34.22 -5.39
C ASN A 288 -1.89 35.48 -5.88
N ASN A 289 -1.17 36.60 -5.99
CA ASN A 289 -1.77 37.86 -6.45
C ASN A 289 -2.06 37.85 -7.95
N CYS A 290 -1.29 37.09 -8.72
CA CYS A 290 -1.47 36.97 -10.16
C CYS A 290 -2.48 35.89 -10.57
N LEU A 291 -2.64 34.83 -9.78
CA LEU A 291 -3.42 33.65 -10.11
C LEU A 291 -4.86 34.03 -10.54
N ASN A 292 -5.25 33.65 -11.76
CA ASN A 292 -6.60 33.95 -12.24
C ASN A 292 -7.64 32.98 -11.64
N LEU A 293 -8.25 33.41 -10.53
CA LEU A 293 -9.18 32.58 -9.76
C LEU A 293 -10.48 32.26 -10.51
N GLU A 294 -10.95 33.18 -11.34
CA GLU A 294 -12.14 32.95 -12.15
C GLU A 294 -11.87 31.89 -13.21
N ALA A 295 -10.72 31.98 -13.90
CA ALA A 295 -10.29 30.98 -14.86
C ALA A 295 -10.08 29.62 -14.19
N LEU A 296 -9.44 29.58 -13.02
CA LEU A 296 -9.27 28.36 -12.23
C LEU A 296 -10.62 27.72 -11.92
N LYS A 297 -11.54 28.47 -11.30
CA LYS A 297 -12.86 27.98 -10.89
C LYS A 297 -13.66 27.48 -12.08
N ASN A 298 -13.63 28.19 -13.20
CA ASN A 298 -14.31 27.81 -14.44
C ASN A 298 -13.70 26.56 -15.09
N CYS A 299 -12.39 26.35 -14.93
CA CYS A 299 -11.70 25.16 -15.41
C CYS A 299 -12.04 23.95 -14.53
N THR A 300 -11.90 24.08 -13.21
CA THR A 300 -12.16 22.99 -12.25
C THR A 300 -13.62 22.57 -12.24
N SER A 301 -14.57 23.51 -12.42
CA SER A 301 -16.00 23.17 -12.51
C SER A 301 -16.36 22.34 -13.76
N LYS A 302 -15.48 22.30 -14.76
CA LYS A 302 -15.66 21.52 -15.99
C LYS A 302 -14.96 20.17 -15.93
N ILE A 303 -14.19 19.89 -14.87
CA ILE A 303 -13.65 18.56 -14.62
C ILE A 303 -14.86 17.65 -14.38
N GLN A 304 -15.17 16.83 -15.39
CA GLN A 304 -16.30 15.94 -15.32
C GLN A 304 -16.05 14.85 -14.29
N ASP A 305 -17.07 14.55 -13.49
CA ASP A 305 -17.06 13.42 -12.55
C ASP A 305 -16.67 12.14 -13.32
N PRO A 306 -15.54 11.48 -12.98
CA PRO A 306 -15.04 10.34 -13.75
C PRO A 306 -16.02 9.15 -13.78
N ARG A 307 -16.99 9.09 -12.86
CA ARG A 307 -18.14 8.17 -12.89
C ARG A 307 -18.97 8.28 -14.17
N ASN A 308 -18.99 9.44 -14.83
CA ASN A 308 -19.73 9.66 -16.08
C ASN A 308 -19.06 9.01 -17.31
N PHE A 309 -17.81 8.54 -17.20
CA PHE A 309 -17.07 7.88 -18.29
C PHE A 309 -17.10 6.35 -18.21
N GLY A 310 -17.81 5.77 -17.24
CA GLY A 310 -17.85 4.32 -17.06
C GLY A 310 -16.51 3.72 -16.62
N ILE A 311 -15.60 4.54 -16.06
CA ILE A 311 -14.38 4.06 -15.41
C ILE A 311 -14.81 3.32 -14.14
N LYS A 312 -14.64 1.99 -14.13
CA LYS A 312 -15.03 1.14 -13.01
C LYS A 312 -13.97 1.07 -11.91
N ASP A 313 -12.76 1.57 -12.16
CA ASP A 313 -11.66 1.58 -11.22
C ASP A 313 -11.59 2.92 -10.48
N PRO A 314 -11.97 2.98 -9.18
CA PRO A 314 -11.95 4.20 -8.37
C PRO A 314 -10.56 4.84 -8.29
N TYR A 315 -9.52 4.04 -8.49
CA TYR A 315 -8.14 4.47 -8.43
C TYR A 315 -7.74 5.32 -9.65
N LEU A 316 -8.13 4.88 -10.86
CA LEU A 316 -7.91 5.61 -12.10
C LEU A 316 -8.73 6.90 -12.20
N GLU A 317 -9.93 6.88 -11.62
CA GLU A 317 -10.79 8.05 -11.44
C GLU A 317 -10.07 9.15 -10.65
N THR A 318 -9.51 8.80 -9.49
CA THR A 318 -8.77 9.73 -8.63
C THR A 318 -7.55 10.32 -9.34
N CYS A 319 -6.79 9.51 -10.09
CA CYS A 319 -5.61 10.00 -10.81
C CYS A 319 -5.95 11.00 -11.92
N ARG A 320 -7.04 10.75 -12.66
CA ARG A 320 -7.48 11.65 -13.73
C ARG A 320 -7.97 12.99 -13.18
N GLU A 321 -8.73 12.98 -12.09
CA GLU A 321 -9.21 14.21 -11.45
C GLU A 321 -8.03 15.09 -11.00
N GLU A 322 -7.02 14.49 -10.37
CA GLU A 322 -5.82 15.21 -9.95
C GLU A 322 -5.03 15.76 -11.16
N GLU A 323 -4.94 15.00 -12.25
CA GLU A 323 -4.27 15.44 -13.49
C GLU A 323 -4.95 16.67 -14.10
N GLU A 324 -6.26 16.64 -14.27
CA GLU A 324 -7.01 17.77 -14.81
C GLU A 324 -7.00 18.96 -13.85
N THR A 325 -7.02 18.71 -12.54
CA THR A 325 -6.85 19.76 -11.52
C THR A 325 -5.51 20.46 -11.68
N LEU A 326 -4.40 19.73 -11.76
CA LEU A 326 -3.07 20.31 -11.98
C LEU A 326 -3.01 21.13 -13.27
N LYS A 327 -3.61 20.65 -14.37
CA LYS A 327 -3.68 21.41 -15.64
C LYS A 327 -4.41 22.74 -15.44
N CYS A 328 -5.54 22.75 -14.74
CA CYS A 328 -6.29 23.95 -14.42
C CYS A 328 -5.48 24.93 -13.53
N GLU A 329 -4.81 24.42 -12.50
CA GLU A 329 -3.95 25.22 -11.60
C GLU A 329 -2.82 25.92 -12.37
N LEU A 330 -2.12 25.18 -13.23
CA LEU A 330 -1.02 25.71 -14.03
C LEU A 330 -1.52 26.69 -15.11
N ALA A 331 -2.66 26.41 -15.75
CA ALA A 331 -3.26 27.30 -16.73
C ALA A 331 -3.69 28.63 -16.11
N ALA A 332 -4.27 28.60 -14.91
CA ALA A 332 -4.71 29.79 -14.19
C ALA A 332 -3.55 30.74 -13.83
N GLY A 333 -2.35 30.20 -13.60
CA GLY A 333 -1.14 30.97 -13.34
C GLY A 333 -0.22 31.13 -14.56
N SER A 334 -0.67 30.76 -15.76
CA SER A 334 0.17 30.77 -16.97
C SER A 334 0.64 32.17 -17.39
N ASN A 335 -0.13 33.21 -17.06
CA ASN A 335 0.18 34.60 -17.36
C ASN A 335 0.98 35.30 -16.24
N CYS A 336 1.42 34.57 -15.23
CA CYS A 336 2.19 35.15 -14.14
C CYS A 336 3.62 35.50 -14.56
N PRO A 337 4.19 36.57 -14.00
CA PRO A 337 5.54 36.99 -14.33
C PRO A 337 6.57 35.95 -13.87
N ALA A 338 7.76 35.95 -14.48
CA ALA A 338 8.83 35.00 -14.16
C ALA A 338 9.27 35.02 -12.68
N SER A 339 9.02 36.12 -11.95
CA SER A 339 9.24 36.16 -10.50
C SER A 339 8.34 35.19 -9.71
N ALA A 340 7.27 34.66 -10.30
CA ALA A 340 6.41 33.62 -9.74
C ALA A 340 6.87 32.18 -10.04
N ASP A 341 7.96 31.99 -10.81
CA ASP A 341 8.37 30.67 -11.31
C ASP A 341 8.76 29.70 -10.19
N VAL A 342 9.36 30.19 -9.09
CA VAL A 342 9.73 29.35 -7.94
C VAL A 342 8.48 28.78 -7.26
N ALA A 343 7.44 29.60 -7.07
CA ALA A 343 6.16 29.15 -6.53
C ALA A 343 5.45 28.17 -7.47
N LYS A 344 5.45 28.44 -8.78
CA LYS A 344 4.90 27.54 -9.80
C LYS A 344 5.60 26.18 -9.80
N LYS A 345 6.94 26.17 -9.70
CA LYS A 345 7.74 24.95 -9.57
C LYS A 345 7.42 24.20 -8.29
N ALA A 346 7.29 24.89 -7.16
CA ALA A 346 6.93 24.28 -5.89
C ALA A 346 5.54 23.61 -5.94
N LEU A 347 4.54 24.29 -6.50
CA LEU A 347 3.21 23.73 -6.77
C LEU A 347 3.31 22.44 -7.60
N TYR A 348 4.06 22.50 -8.72
CA TYR A 348 4.26 21.34 -9.58
C TYR A 348 4.91 20.17 -8.84
N ASP A 349 6.03 20.39 -8.14
CA ASP A 349 6.76 19.33 -7.45
C ASP A 349 5.90 18.65 -6.36
N ILE A 350 5.10 19.42 -5.62
CA ILE A 350 4.18 18.89 -4.60
C ILE A 350 3.10 18.02 -5.26
N ARG A 351 2.52 18.49 -6.38
CA ARG A 351 1.51 17.73 -7.14
C ARG A 351 2.11 16.46 -7.72
N MET A 352 3.32 16.52 -8.28
CA MET A 352 4.04 15.34 -8.77
C MET A 352 4.28 14.31 -7.66
N THR A 353 4.62 14.77 -6.46
CA THR A 353 4.77 13.91 -5.30
C THR A 353 3.45 13.25 -4.89
N LEU A 354 2.33 13.99 -4.97
CA LEU A 354 0.99 13.43 -4.75
C LEU A 354 0.65 12.35 -5.79
N PHE A 355 0.96 12.56 -7.07
CA PHE A 355 0.80 11.52 -8.10
C PHE A 355 1.66 10.29 -7.80
N ASP A 356 2.92 10.50 -7.45
CA ASP A 356 3.85 9.42 -7.13
C ASP A 356 3.31 8.59 -5.95
N ILE A 357 2.95 9.23 -4.83
CA ILE A 357 2.31 8.59 -3.65
C ILE A 357 1.04 7.85 -4.05
N LYS A 358 0.17 8.50 -4.84
CA LYS A 358 -1.07 7.85 -5.22
C LYS A 358 -0.78 6.62 -6.06
N ARG A 359 0.36 6.50 -6.77
CA ARG A 359 0.71 5.51 -7.83
C ARG A 359 0.20 5.88 -9.24
N CYS A 360 -0.11 7.15 -9.44
CA CYS A 360 -0.64 7.62 -10.71
C CYS A 360 0.47 7.73 -11.75
N SER A 361 0.12 7.52 -13.01
CA SER A 361 1.05 7.89 -14.09
C SER A 361 1.29 9.38 -14.07
N ARG A 362 2.56 9.78 -14.15
CA ARG A 362 2.92 11.21 -14.22
C ARG A 362 2.30 11.83 -15.47
N PRO A 363 1.55 12.94 -15.34
CA PRO A 363 0.93 13.58 -16.49
C PRO A 363 1.99 14.09 -17.46
N LYS A 364 1.80 13.79 -18.75
CA LYS A 364 2.59 14.40 -19.81
C LYS A 364 2.10 15.82 -20.01
N LEU A 365 2.70 16.76 -19.29
CA LEU A 365 2.46 18.17 -19.52
C LEU A 365 3.35 18.62 -20.68
N ASP A 366 2.83 18.48 -21.90
CA ASP A 366 3.48 19.04 -23.08
C ASP A 366 3.72 20.55 -22.85
N GLY A 367 4.99 20.94 -22.70
CA GLY A 367 5.40 22.34 -22.54
C GLY A 367 5.70 22.85 -21.12
N TYR A 368 5.63 22.02 -20.06
CA TYR A 368 5.91 22.47 -18.68
C TYR A 368 7.10 21.76 -17.99
N GLY A 369 7.64 20.70 -18.61
CA GLY A 369 8.76 19.92 -18.06
C GLY A 369 10.01 20.02 -18.94
N GLY A 370 10.72 21.14 -18.87
CA GLY A 370 11.99 21.30 -19.55
C GLY A 370 12.61 22.65 -19.25
N SER A 371 13.83 22.64 -18.71
CA SER A 371 14.71 23.79 -18.70
C SER A 371 14.84 24.35 -20.12
N GLY A 372 14.14 25.45 -20.42
CA GLY A 372 14.21 26.12 -21.71
C GLY A 372 12.88 26.71 -22.15
N PHE A 373 12.76 28.03 -21.98
CA PHE A 373 12.04 28.95 -22.85
C PHE A 373 10.67 28.54 -23.42
N SER A 374 9.66 29.27 -22.94
CA SER A 374 8.38 29.55 -23.59
C SER A 374 8.41 29.46 -25.12
N THR A 375 7.64 28.53 -25.67
CA THR A 375 6.96 28.74 -26.94
C THR A 375 5.47 28.61 -26.68
N THR A 376 4.84 29.73 -26.35
CA THR A 376 3.38 29.86 -26.33
C THR A 376 2.78 29.36 -27.67
N PRO A 377 1.56 28.80 -27.67
CA PRO A 377 0.87 28.36 -28.89
C PRO A 377 0.74 29.46 -29.96
N ALA A 378 0.78 30.73 -29.55
CA ALA A 378 0.80 31.89 -30.44
C ALA A 378 2.05 31.95 -31.35
N VAL A 379 3.19 31.44 -30.89
CA VAL A 379 4.45 31.41 -31.68
C VAL A 379 4.40 30.31 -32.75
N LEU A 380 3.76 29.17 -32.47
CA LEU A 380 3.57 28.09 -33.44
C LEU A 380 2.57 28.46 -34.54
N VAL A 381 1.50 29.18 -34.20
CA VAL A 381 0.52 29.68 -35.19
C VAL A 381 1.12 30.81 -36.05
N THR A 382 1.98 31.65 -35.50
CA THR A 382 2.67 32.70 -36.28
C THR A 382 3.80 32.14 -37.15
N LEU A 383 4.56 31.12 -36.70
CA LEU A 383 5.56 30.43 -37.53
C LEU A 383 4.95 29.63 -38.67
N SER A 384 3.82 28.95 -38.44
CA SER A 384 3.10 28.24 -39.51
C SER A 384 2.45 29.22 -40.49
N ALA A 385 1.95 30.37 -40.04
CA ALA A 385 1.48 31.44 -40.92
C ALA A 385 2.61 32.09 -41.75
N LEU A 386 3.81 32.27 -41.18
CA LEU A 386 4.99 32.77 -41.90
C LEU A 386 5.50 31.77 -42.95
N CYS A 387 5.48 30.47 -42.66
CA CYS A 387 5.83 29.43 -43.63
C CYS A 387 4.83 29.33 -44.79
N VAL A 388 3.53 29.57 -44.55
CA VAL A 388 2.50 29.58 -45.60
C VAL A 388 2.53 30.89 -46.40
N ALA A 389 2.81 32.03 -45.76
CA ALA A 389 2.90 33.34 -46.43
C ALA A 389 4.15 33.51 -47.29
N LEU A 390 5.24 32.77 -47.02
CA LEU A 390 6.49 32.81 -47.80
C LEU A 390 6.53 31.81 -48.97
N LEU A 391 5.46 31.01 -49.19
CA LEU A 391 5.41 29.99 -50.23
C LEU A 391 5.01 30.44 -51.66
N PRO A 392 4.58 31.69 -51.97
CA PRO A 392 4.42 32.12 -53.36
C PRO A 392 5.46 33.11 -53.90
N THR A 393 6.56 33.45 -53.21
CA THR A 393 7.62 34.30 -53.81
C THR A 393 8.74 33.53 -54.50
N ARG A 394 8.67 32.19 -54.57
CA ARG A 394 9.67 31.34 -55.25
C ARG A 394 9.23 30.75 -56.59
N ARG A 395 8.22 31.34 -57.26
CA ARG A 395 7.78 30.91 -58.60
C ARG A 395 7.84 31.98 -59.69
N THR A 396 8.52 33.10 -59.45
CA THR A 396 8.68 34.19 -60.44
C THR A 396 10.14 34.54 -60.77
N LEU A 397 11.14 33.74 -60.36
CA LEU A 397 12.55 33.96 -60.69
C LEU A 397 13.24 32.77 -61.39
N LEU A 398 12.48 31.91 -62.07
CA LEU A 398 13.00 30.82 -62.90
C LEU A 398 12.27 30.70 -64.25
N LEU A 399 11.99 31.84 -64.90
CA LEU A 399 11.43 31.87 -66.27
C LEU A 399 12.00 33.00 -67.16
N ASP A 400 13.13 33.60 -66.80
CA ASP A 400 13.90 34.50 -67.68
C ASP A 400 15.41 34.21 -67.54
N PHE A 401 15.86 33.13 -68.16
CA PHE A 401 17.23 32.94 -68.69
C PHE A 401 17.18 31.81 -69.71
N ASN A 402 16.79 32.17 -70.93
CA ASN A 402 17.23 31.53 -72.16
C ASN A 402 18.18 32.51 -72.85
#